data_AF-A0A4Q1AQR5-F1
#
_entry.id   AF-A0A4Q1AQR5-F1
#
_cell.length_a   1.000
_cell.length_b   1.000
_cell.length_c   1.000
_cell.angle_alpha   90.00
_cell.angle_beta   90.00
_cell.angle_gamma   90.00
#
_symmetry.space_group_name_H-M   'P 1'
#
loop_
_entity.id
_entity.type
_entity.pdbx_description
1 polymer ?
#
loop_
_entity_poly.entity_id
_entity_poly.type
_entity_poly.pdbx_seq_one_letter_code
_entity_poly.pdbx_strand_id
1 'polypeptide(L)'
;MKKVIFILATVVSFASAHFLTFLPSTDNVKSKDESNLKFDLMFIHPFEQTGMTMEKPKGIYLGNKKEELPLVETKKFDHKAWQSSYTIKRPGVYKFYTQPQEYFEPDEGKYISHVPKLIVSAYSVEDGWDEPLGLKYEIIPMVKPFSLYAGNIFKAKVLHNGKPASNVEVEVELYNEFGLKAPSDTHITQVVKTDENGNFSFVMNHKGWWGFAALIEEGEKEYKGKKYPIENGALIWIKAY
;
A
#
# COMPACT_ATOMS: atom_id res chain seq x y z
N MET A 1 -43.69 28.99 -24.99
CA MET A 1 -42.26 28.90 -24.63
C MET A 1 -42.06 27.63 -23.80
N LYS A 2 -41.53 26.55 -24.39
CA LYS A 2 -41.30 25.29 -23.67
C LYS A 2 -39.96 25.39 -22.94
N LYS A 3 -39.98 25.33 -21.60
CA LYS A 3 -38.77 25.26 -20.77
C LYS A 3 -38.17 23.86 -20.93
N VAL A 4 -37.01 23.78 -21.57
CA VAL A 4 -36.18 22.57 -21.60
C VAL A 4 -35.44 22.53 -20.28
N ILE A 5 -35.77 21.57 -19.42
CA ILE A 5 -35.04 21.29 -18.18
C ILE A 5 -33.89 20.37 -18.58
N PHE A 6 -32.66 20.90 -18.58
CA PHE A 6 -31.46 20.10 -18.67
C PHE A 6 -31.23 19.43 -17.31
N ILE A 7 -31.52 18.13 -17.22
CA ILE A 7 -31.10 17.33 -16.08
C ILE A 7 -29.62 17.00 -16.31
N LEU A 8 -28.75 17.69 -15.55
CA LEU A 8 -27.34 17.36 -15.49
C LEU A 8 -27.21 16.09 -14.63
N ALA A 9 -27.12 14.93 -15.28
CA ALA A 9 -26.78 13.69 -14.60
C ALA A 9 -25.30 13.76 -14.17
N THR A 10 -25.05 14.13 -12.91
CA THR A 10 -23.74 13.94 -12.27
C THR A 10 -23.50 12.44 -12.16
N VAL A 11 -22.70 11.89 -13.08
CA VAL A 11 -22.11 10.56 -12.91
C VAL A 11 -21.11 10.69 -11.77
N VAL A 12 -21.49 10.19 -10.60
CA VAL A 12 -20.56 10.01 -9.49
C VAL A 12 -19.75 8.78 -9.84
N SER A 13 -18.60 8.97 -10.49
CA SER A 13 -17.59 7.91 -10.56
C SER A 13 -17.07 7.71 -9.14
N PHE A 14 -17.47 6.62 -8.51
CA PHE A 14 -16.80 6.16 -7.30
C PHE A 14 -15.41 5.69 -7.74
N ALA A 15 -14.37 6.46 -7.39
CA ALA A 15 -13.00 6.03 -7.59
C ALA A 15 -12.77 4.84 -6.67
N SER A 16 -12.43 3.70 -7.26
CA SER A 16 -12.02 2.52 -6.50
C SER A 16 -10.55 2.69 -6.17
N ALA A 17 -10.17 2.53 -4.91
CA ALA A 17 -8.76 2.66 -4.56
C ALA A 17 -7.96 1.47 -5.12
N HIS A 18 -6.87 1.79 -5.80
CA HIS A 18 -6.02 0.81 -6.46
C HIS A 18 -4.77 0.56 -5.62
N PHE A 19 -4.68 -0.61 -4.99
CA PHE A 19 -3.55 -0.93 -4.12
C PHE A 19 -2.55 -1.85 -4.81
N LEU A 20 -1.29 -1.42 -4.85
CA LEU A 20 -0.18 -2.35 -5.03
C LEU A 20 0.03 -3.11 -3.72
N THR A 21 -0.63 -4.26 -3.64
CA THR A 21 -0.56 -5.15 -2.49
C THR A 21 0.76 -5.90 -2.50
N PHE A 22 1.53 -5.74 -1.43
CA PHE A 22 2.80 -6.42 -1.20
C PHE A 22 2.73 -7.07 0.16
N LEU A 23 2.56 -8.40 0.21
CA LEU A 23 2.32 -9.14 1.44
C LEU A 23 3.40 -10.20 1.67
N PRO A 24 3.94 -10.34 2.89
CA PRO A 24 4.82 -11.42 3.26
C PRO A 24 4.01 -12.60 3.82
N SER A 25 4.61 -13.80 3.80
CA SER A 25 4.07 -14.96 4.51
C SER A 25 3.92 -14.74 6.02
N THR A 26 4.73 -13.85 6.61
CA THR A 26 4.62 -13.35 7.98
C THR A 26 5.34 -12.00 8.13
N ASP A 27 4.85 -11.12 9.01
CA ASP A 27 5.58 -9.92 9.49
C ASP A 27 6.39 -10.17 10.76
N ASN A 28 6.32 -11.38 11.33
CA ASN A 28 7.00 -11.75 12.56
C ASN A 28 7.53 -13.18 12.47
N VAL A 29 8.82 -13.32 12.13
CA VAL A 29 9.54 -14.60 12.03
C VAL A 29 10.02 -15.01 13.41
N LYS A 30 9.48 -16.12 13.93
CA LYS A 30 9.79 -16.65 15.27
C LYS A 30 10.68 -17.88 15.21
N SER A 31 10.62 -18.64 14.12
CA SER A 31 11.35 -19.91 13.97
C SER A 31 12.12 -20.00 12.66
N LYS A 32 13.02 -20.99 12.57
CA LYS A 32 13.78 -21.26 11.35
C LYS A 32 12.88 -21.70 10.19
N ASP A 33 11.76 -22.37 10.47
CA ASP A 33 10.84 -22.83 9.43
C ASP A 33 10.12 -21.66 8.75
N GLU A 34 9.98 -20.53 9.47
CA GLU A 34 9.44 -19.27 8.96
C GLU A 34 10.49 -18.37 8.31
N SER A 35 11.77 -18.75 8.35
CA SER A 35 12.88 -17.88 7.89
C SER A 35 12.87 -17.62 6.38
N ASN A 36 12.22 -18.47 5.59
CA ASN A 36 12.01 -18.23 4.18
C ASN A 36 10.73 -17.43 3.97
N LEU A 37 10.85 -16.11 3.92
CA LEU A 37 9.75 -15.21 3.63
C LEU A 37 9.36 -15.35 2.16
N LYS A 38 8.10 -15.69 1.91
CA LYS A 38 7.50 -15.61 0.58
C LYS A 38 6.76 -14.30 0.46
N PHE A 39 6.88 -13.65 -0.68
CA PHE A 39 6.18 -12.41 -0.97
C PHE A 39 5.21 -12.59 -2.12
N ASP A 40 3.98 -12.11 -1.94
CA ASP A 40 3.00 -11.94 -3.00
C ASP A 40 2.89 -10.45 -3.35
N LEU A 41 2.91 -10.15 -4.64
CA LEU A 41 2.75 -8.82 -5.21
C LEU A 41 1.63 -8.85 -6.24
N MET A 42 0.64 -8.01 -6.03
CA MET A 42 -0.56 -7.95 -6.87
C MET A 42 -1.15 -6.55 -6.87
N PHE A 43 -1.84 -6.20 -7.95
CA PHE A 43 -2.57 -4.94 -8.05
C PHE A 43 -4.05 -5.27 -7.95
N ILE A 44 -4.71 -4.82 -6.89
CA ILE A 44 -6.05 -5.29 -6.51
C ILE A 44 -6.86 -4.18 -5.84
N HIS A 45 -8.17 -4.39 -5.70
CA HIS A 45 -9.01 -3.75 -4.70
C HIS A 45 -9.08 -4.66 -3.46
N PRO A 46 -8.36 -4.35 -2.36
CA PRO A 46 -8.20 -5.27 -1.23
C PRO A 46 -9.51 -5.67 -0.56
N PHE A 47 -10.44 -4.74 -0.39
CA PHE A 47 -11.70 -5.08 0.28
C PHE A 47 -12.63 -5.91 -0.61
N GLU A 48 -12.65 -5.64 -1.91
CA GLU A 48 -13.50 -6.35 -2.88
C GLU A 48 -12.91 -7.69 -3.33
N GLN A 49 -11.61 -7.91 -3.08
CA GLN A 49 -10.87 -9.11 -3.50
C GLN A 49 -10.92 -9.31 -5.03
N THR A 50 -10.83 -8.22 -5.79
CA THR A 50 -10.76 -8.20 -7.26
C THR A 50 -9.37 -7.76 -7.70
N GLY A 51 -8.88 -8.35 -8.79
CA GLY A 51 -7.53 -8.08 -9.29
C GLY A 51 -7.48 -7.21 -10.54
N MET A 52 -6.27 -6.76 -10.83
CA MET A 52 -5.89 -6.09 -12.06
C MET A 52 -4.54 -6.64 -12.52
N THR A 53 -4.25 -6.49 -13.81
CA THR A 53 -2.97 -6.90 -14.38
C THR A 53 -1.85 -6.04 -13.80
N MET A 54 -0.97 -6.66 -12.99
CA MET A 54 0.20 -6.00 -12.43
C MET A 54 1.38 -6.11 -13.40
N GLU A 55 1.76 -5.00 -14.02
CA GLU A 55 3.01 -4.94 -14.79
C GLU A 55 4.23 -5.24 -13.92
N LYS A 56 5.29 -5.75 -14.56
CA LYS A 56 6.51 -6.13 -13.83
C LYS A 56 7.05 -4.92 -13.07
N PRO A 57 7.18 -4.99 -11.72
CA PRO A 57 7.76 -3.88 -10.98
C PRO A 57 9.23 -3.69 -11.36
N LYS A 58 9.75 -2.48 -11.16
CA LYS A 58 11.17 -2.17 -11.43
C LYS A 58 12.11 -2.95 -10.50
N GLY A 59 11.60 -3.40 -9.34
CA GLY A 59 12.31 -4.30 -8.44
C GLY A 59 11.71 -4.34 -7.04
N ILE A 60 12.14 -5.34 -6.27
CA ILE A 60 11.92 -5.43 -4.81
C ILE A 60 13.28 -5.32 -4.13
N TYR A 61 13.36 -4.52 -3.07
CA TYR A 61 14.62 -4.20 -2.41
C TYR A 61 14.52 -4.44 -0.90
N LEU A 62 15.64 -4.78 -0.29
CA LEU A 62 15.79 -4.93 1.16
C LEU A 62 16.62 -3.77 1.74
N GLY A 63 16.02 -3.00 2.65
CA GLY A 63 16.64 -1.82 3.24
C GLY A 63 17.00 -0.78 2.19
N ASN A 64 18.13 -0.10 2.38
CA ASN A 64 18.66 0.86 1.39
C ASN A 64 19.59 0.19 0.36
N LYS A 65 19.62 -1.14 0.32
CA LYS A 65 20.48 -1.86 -0.62
C LYS A 65 19.84 -1.85 -2.00
N LYS A 66 20.67 -1.61 -3.03
CA LYS A 66 20.29 -1.67 -4.45
C LYS A 66 20.17 -3.10 -5.00
N GLU A 67 20.35 -4.12 -4.16
CA GLU A 67 20.20 -5.52 -4.58
C GLU A 67 18.72 -5.84 -4.75
N GLU A 68 18.34 -6.19 -5.98
CA GLU A 68 16.99 -6.59 -6.35
C GLU A 68 16.75 -8.06 -5.99
N LEU A 69 15.61 -8.35 -5.35
CA LEU A 69 15.18 -9.73 -5.12
C LEU A 69 14.60 -10.34 -6.41
N PRO A 70 14.82 -11.65 -6.64
CA PRO A 70 14.29 -12.30 -7.84
C PRO A 70 12.77 -12.25 -7.88
N LEU A 71 12.22 -12.00 -9.07
CA LEU A 71 10.79 -11.94 -9.34
C LEU A 71 10.39 -13.14 -10.21
N VAL A 72 9.31 -13.81 -9.81
CA VAL A 72 8.68 -14.89 -10.56
C VAL A 72 7.27 -14.46 -10.93
N GLU A 73 6.92 -14.52 -12.21
CA GLU A 73 5.55 -14.25 -12.66
C GLU A 73 4.59 -15.31 -12.11
N THR A 74 3.41 -14.88 -11.69
CA THR A 74 2.34 -15.75 -11.21
C THR A 74 0.96 -15.19 -11.59
N LYS A 75 -0.11 -15.80 -11.08
CA LYS A 75 -1.47 -15.26 -11.14
C LYS A 75 -2.10 -15.13 -9.75
N LYS A 76 -2.81 -14.04 -9.53
CA LYS A 76 -3.65 -13.79 -8.35
C LYS A 76 -4.95 -13.15 -8.83
N PHE A 77 -6.09 -13.61 -8.32
CA PHE A 77 -7.42 -13.14 -8.75
C PHE A 77 -7.59 -13.17 -10.27
N ASP A 78 -7.09 -14.22 -10.95
CA ASP A 78 -7.07 -14.36 -12.41
C ASP A 78 -6.25 -13.33 -13.22
N HIS A 79 -5.52 -12.45 -12.54
CA HIS A 79 -4.65 -11.44 -13.16
C HIS A 79 -3.16 -11.74 -13.00
N LYS A 80 -2.34 -11.20 -13.92
CA LYS A 80 -0.88 -11.25 -13.83
C LYS A 80 -0.42 -10.61 -12.52
N ALA A 81 0.41 -11.33 -11.78
CA ALA A 81 0.94 -10.95 -10.48
C ALA A 81 2.39 -11.44 -10.36
N TRP A 82 3.05 -11.13 -9.24
CA TRP A 82 4.46 -11.48 -9.04
C TRP A 82 4.69 -12.10 -7.66
N GLN A 83 5.68 -12.98 -7.59
CA GLN A 83 6.17 -13.56 -6.36
C GLN A 83 7.66 -13.30 -6.21
N SER A 84 8.09 -13.23 -4.95
CA SER A 84 9.50 -13.19 -4.59
C SER A 84 9.73 -13.94 -3.28
N SER A 85 10.99 -14.11 -2.90
CA SER A 85 11.32 -14.69 -1.59
C SER A 85 12.62 -14.15 -1.05
N TYR A 86 12.75 -14.18 0.27
CA TYR A 86 13.97 -13.83 0.98
C TYR A 86 14.17 -14.72 2.21
N THR A 87 15.35 -15.32 2.32
CA THR A 87 15.73 -16.09 3.50
C THR A 87 16.38 -15.19 4.54
N ILE A 88 15.72 -15.03 5.69
CA ILE A 88 16.25 -14.34 6.87
C ILE A 88 17.47 -15.09 7.41
N LYS A 89 18.61 -14.40 7.40
CA LYS A 89 19.91 -14.99 7.80
C LYS A 89 20.30 -14.70 9.24
N ARG A 90 19.75 -13.66 9.85
CA ARG A 90 20.10 -13.20 11.20
C ARG A 90 18.92 -12.53 11.89
N PRO A 91 18.90 -12.44 13.24
CA PRO A 91 17.97 -11.58 13.97
C PRO A 91 18.06 -10.13 13.49
N GLY A 92 16.91 -9.46 13.39
CA GLY A 92 16.82 -8.08 12.93
C GLY A 92 15.41 -7.66 12.54
N VAL A 93 15.23 -6.36 12.34
CA VAL A 93 14.08 -5.81 11.63
C VAL A 93 14.46 -5.60 10.16
N TYR A 94 13.68 -6.21 9.27
CA TYR A 94 13.88 -6.19 7.84
C TYR A 94 12.82 -5.32 7.19
N LYS A 95 13.23 -4.36 6.36
CA LYS A 95 12.31 -3.49 5.64
C LYS A 95 12.42 -3.76 4.15
N PHE A 96 11.32 -4.14 3.52
CA PHE A 96 11.29 -4.38 2.09
C PHE A 96 10.45 -3.30 1.42
N TYR A 97 10.78 -2.92 0.20
CA TYR A 97 9.90 -2.08 -0.60
C TYR A 97 9.90 -2.51 -2.07
N THR A 98 8.81 -2.20 -2.77
CA THR A 98 8.68 -2.46 -4.21
C THR A 98 8.67 -1.14 -4.96
N GLN A 99 9.54 -0.99 -5.97
CA GLN A 99 9.42 0.11 -6.90
C GLN A 99 8.44 -0.29 -8.02
N PRO A 100 7.22 0.30 -8.08
CA PRO A 100 6.25 -0.03 -9.11
C PRO A 100 6.71 0.45 -10.50
N GLN A 101 6.17 -0.23 -11.52
CA GLN A 101 5.98 0.39 -12.83
C GLN A 101 4.72 1.25 -12.76
N GLU A 102 4.77 2.50 -13.23
CA GLU A 102 3.57 3.36 -13.16
C GLU A 102 2.45 2.78 -14.02
N TYR A 103 1.25 2.69 -13.44
CA TYR A 103 0.03 2.22 -14.09
C TYR A 103 -0.79 3.40 -14.57
N PHE A 104 -1.27 3.39 -15.82
CA PHE A 104 -2.19 4.43 -16.28
C PHE A 104 -3.62 3.97 -16.01
N GLU A 105 -4.35 4.72 -15.18
CA GLU A 105 -5.77 4.50 -14.89
C GLU A 105 -6.61 5.40 -15.83
N PRO A 106 -7.19 4.86 -16.91
CA PRO A 106 -7.89 5.67 -17.90
C PRO A 106 -9.13 6.36 -17.35
N ASP A 107 -9.84 5.73 -16.41
CA ASP A 107 -11.10 6.25 -15.88
C ASP A 107 -10.88 7.44 -14.93
N GLU A 108 -9.70 7.48 -14.29
CA GLU A 108 -9.29 8.59 -13.43
C GLU A 108 -8.37 9.60 -14.14
N GLY A 109 -7.89 9.27 -15.35
CA GLY A 109 -7.04 10.15 -16.14
C GLY A 109 -5.73 10.51 -15.44
N LYS A 110 -5.10 9.54 -14.77
CA LYS A 110 -3.82 9.74 -14.07
C LYS A 110 -2.97 8.47 -14.08
N TYR A 111 -1.70 8.63 -13.75
CA TYR A 111 -0.82 7.51 -13.46
C TYR A 111 -0.79 7.23 -11.96
N ILE A 112 -0.83 5.95 -11.58
CA ILE A 112 -0.72 5.48 -10.21
C ILE A 112 0.68 4.90 -10.00
N SER A 113 1.38 5.39 -8.99
CA SER A 113 2.72 4.96 -8.61
C SER A 113 2.87 4.92 -7.09
N HIS A 114 2.23 3.93 -6.47
CA HIS A 114 2.33 3.71 -5.03
C HIS A 114 3.48 2.75 -4.69
N VAL A 115 4.36 3.15 -3.79
CA VAL A 115 5.54 2.40 -3.34
C VAL A 115 5.18 1.67 -2.05
N PRO A 116 4.84 0.36 -2.10
CA PRO A 116 4.54 -0.40 -0.90
C PRO A 116 5.82 -0.74 -0.12
N LYS A 117 5.73 -0.64 1.20
CA LYS A 117 6.74 -1.03 2.17
C LYS A 117 6.19 -2.12 3.10
N LEU A 118 7.06 -3.05 3.46
CA LEU A 118 6.85 -4.06 4.50
C LEU A 118 7.92 -3.94 5.57
N ILE A 119 7.55 -4.24 6.81
CA ILE A 119 8.46 -4.30 7.95
C ILE A 119 8.25 -5.65 8.63
N VAL A 120 9.31 -6.46 8.68
CA VAL A 120 9.29 -7.81 9.24
C VAL A 120 10.27 -7.89 10.39
N SER A 121 9.79 -8.26 11.58
CA SER A 121 10.67 -8.62 12.70
C SER A 121 11.11 -10.06 12.56
N ALA A 122 12.38 -10.34 12.87
CA ALA A 122 12.91 -11.69 12.92
C ALA A 122 13.61 -11.96 14.26
N TYR A 123 13.24 -13.11 14.84
CA TYR A 123 13.80 -13.66 16.07
C TYR A 123 13.71 -12.68 17.25
N SER A 124 12.53 -12.08 17.42
CA SER A 124 12.18 -11.15 18.52
C SER A 124 12.98 -9.85 18.58
N VAL A 125 13.62 -9.44 17.48
CA VAL A 125 14.30 -8.14 17.41
C VAL A 125 13.29 -7.05 17.11
N GLU A 126 13.34 -5.98 17.90
CA GLU A 126 12.40 -4.85 17.82
C GLU A 126 13.09 -3.50 17.61
N ASP A 127 14.41 -3.47 17.40
CA ASP A 127 15.12 -2.22 17.19
C ASP A 127 15.08 -1.80 15.71
N GLY A 128 14.81 -0.50 15.49
CA GLY A 128 14.94 0.15 14.19
C GLY A 128 13.73 0.03 13.26
N TRP A 129 12.54 -0.42 13.71
CA TRP A 129 11.34 -0.45 12.86
C TRP A 129 10.82 0.92 12.46
N ASP A 130 11.09 1.95 13.27
CA ASP A 130 10.70 3.35 13.09
C ASP A 130 11.73 4.18 12.31
N GLU A 131 12.90 3.62 11.96
CA GLU A 131 13.87 4.34 11.15
C GLU A 131 13.39 4.45 9.68
N PRO A 132 13.50 5.64 9.04
CA PRO A 132 13.21 5.78 7.61
C PRO A 132 14.20 5.02 6.72
N LEU A 133 13.71 4.54 5.57
CA LEU A 133 14.57 4.12 4.46
C LEU A 133 15.09 5.33 3.67
N GLY A 134 14.42 6.48 3.75
CA GLY A 134 14.74 7.66 2.96
C GLY A 134 14.12 7.60 1.56
N LEU A 135 12.99 6.90 1.43
CA LEU A 135 12.20 6.92 0.20
C LEU A 135 11.64 8.32 -0.03
N LYS A 136 11.40 8.67 -1.30
CA LYS A 136 10.82 9.96 -1.67
C LYS A 136 9.46 10.19 -0.98
N TYR A 137 8.63 9.15 -0.96
CA TYR A 137 7.36 9.12 -0.23
C TYR A 137 7.44 7.95 0.74
N GLU A 138 7.24 8.18 2.03
CA GLU A 138 7.42 7.15 3.04
C GLU A 138 6.44 7.27 4.21
N ILE A 139 5.83 6.15 4.62
CA ILE A 139 5.07 6.06 5.87
C ILE A 139 5.97 5.46 6.95
N ILE A 140 6.15 6.16 8.07
CA ILE A 140 6.90 5.71 9.23
C ILE A 140 5.93 5.34 10.36
N PRO A 141 5.85 4.06 10.77
CA PRO A 141 5.05 3.70 11.92
C PRO A 141 5.50 4.45 13.18
N MET A 142 4.55 4.78 14.05
CA MET A 142 4.78 5.31 15.39
C MET A 142 4.34 4.32 16.48
N VAL A 143 3.91 3.13 16.06
CA VAL A 143 3.61 1.97 16.89
C VAL A 143 4.27 0.76 16.23
N LYS A 144 4.67 -0.23 17.05
CA LYS A 144 5.36 -1.43 16.57
C LYS A 144 4.50 -2.17 15.53
N PRO A 145 4.96 -2.32 14.27
CA PRO A 145 4.08 -2.67 13.14
C PRO A 145 3.80 -4.18 12.99
N PHE A 146 4.49 -5.05 13.73
CA PHE A 146 4.43 -6.53 13.60
C PHE A 146 3.86 -7.23 14.85
N SER A 147 3.07 -6.51 15.64
CA SER A 147 2.48 -7.02 16.88
C SER A 147 1.18 -6.31 17.28
N LEU A 148 0.46 -5.73 16.32
CA LEU A 148 -0.78 -5.01 16.60
C LEU A 148 -1.93 -6.00 16.68
N TYR A 149 -2.78 -5.86 17.70
CA TYR A 149 -4.04 -6.62 17.77
C TYR A 149 -5.15 -5.90 17.01
N ALA A 150 -6.15 -6.64 16.55
CA ALA A 150 -7.41 -6.04 16.15
C ALA A 150 -7.97 -5.16 17.28
N GLY A 151 -8.41 -3.95 16.95
CA GLY A 151 -8.83 -2.91 17.89
C GLY A 151 -7.70 -2.01 18.41
N ASN A 152 -6.42 -2.31 18.11
CA ASN A 152 -5.35 -1.36 18.36
C ASN A 152 -5.38 -0.22 17.34
N ILE A 153 -4.85 0.93 17.76
CA ILE A 153 -4.63 2.08 16.89
C ILE A 153 -3.30 1.90 16.15
N PHE A 154 -3.34 1.92 14.83
CA PHE A 154 -2.16 2.19 14.02
C PHE A 154 -1.96 3.70 13.95
N LYS A 155 -0.79 4.17 14.41
CA LYS A 155 -0.36 5.56 14.25
C LYS A 155 0.89 5.58 13.41
N ALA A 156 0.99 6.51 12.48
CA ALA A 156 2.15 6.66 11.62
C ALA A 156 2.31 8.10 11.15
N LYS A 157 3.47 8.39 10.56
CA LYS A 157 3.83 9.68 9.97
C LYS A 157 4.14 9.53 8.49
N VAL A 158 3.55 10.37 7.65
CA VAL A 158 3.88 10.47 6.23
C VAL A 158 5.03 11.47 6.04
N LEU A 159 6.04 11.04 5.29
CA LEU A 159 7.17 11.85 4.87
C LEU A 159 7.16 12.03 3.34
N HIS A 160 7.45 13.24 2.90
CA HIS A 160 7.77 13.59 1.52
C HIS A 160 9.18 14.22 1.49
N ASN A 161 10.11 13.60 0.76
CA ASN A 161 11.53 13.96 0.74
C ASN A 161 12.14 14.08 2.14
N GLY A 162 11.80 13.14 3.02
CA GLY A 162 12.27 13.09 4.41
C GLY A 162 11.64 14.15 5.34
N LYS A 163 10.70 14.97 4.86
CA LYS A 163 10.00 15.98 5.66
C LYS A 163 8.55 15.57 5.92
N PRO A 164 7.96 15.91 7.08
CA PRO A 164 6.55 15.65 7.33
C PRO A 164 5.62 16.23 6.24
N ALA A 165 4.64 15.45 5.80
CA ALA A 165 3.66 15.86 4.79
C ALA A 165 2.27 16.02 5.43
N SER A 166 1.81 17.26 5.55
CA SER A 166 0.53 17.62 6.15
C SER A 166 -0.65 17.59 5.16
N ASN A 167 -1.87 17.39 5.67
CA ASN A 167 -3.10 17.38 4.86
C ASN A 167 -3.05 16.38 3.67
N VAL A 168 -2.31 15.29 3.84
CA VAL A 168 -2.24 14.18 2.89
C VAL A 168 -3.38 13.22 3.19
N GLU A 169 -4.14 12.85 2.17
CA GLU A 169 -5.14 11.79 2.27
C GLU A 169 -4.43 10.43 2.33
N VAL A 170 -4.85 9.61 3.30
CA VAL A 170 -4.39 8.23 3.48
C VAL A 170 -5.59 7.33 3.30
N GLU A 171 -5.63 6.63 2.18
CA GLU A 171 -6.61 5.60 1.90
C GLU A 171 -6.28 4.34 2.69
N VAL A 172 -7.31 3.71 3.25
CA VAL A 172 -7.21 2.58 4.15
C VAL A 172 -8.16 1.48 3.70
N GLU A 173 -7.61 0.29 3.46
CA GLU A 173 -8.40 -0.88 3.12
C GLU A 173 -7.96 -2.14 3.86
N LEU A 174 -8.95 -2.97 4.21
CA LEU A 174 -8.74 -4.32 4.71
C LEU A 174 -8.56 -5.28 3.52
N TYR A 175 -7.53 -6.11 3.57
CA TYR A 175 -7.44 -7.30 2.71
C TYR A 175 -8.48 -8.33 3.20
N ASN A 176 -9.64 -8.33 2.54
CA ASN A 176 -10.87 -8.94 3.03
C ASN A 176 -10.98 -10.45 2.73
N GLU A 177 -10.12 -11.25 3.36
CA GLU A 177 -10.06 -12.70 3.14
C GLU A 177 -11.30 -13.47 3.64
N PHE A 178 -12.13 -12.84 4.49
CA PHE A 178 -13.29 -13.47 5.12
C PHE A 178 -14.64 -12.97 4.60
N GLY A 179 -14.64 -12.20 3.51
CA GLY A 179 -15.87 -11.82 2.79
C GLY A 179 -16.78 -10.87 3.57
N LEU A 180 -16.19 -9.97 4.37
CA LEU A 180 -16.90 -8.87 5.04
C LEU A 180 -17.72 -8.08 4.02
N LYS A 181 -18.96 -7.76 4.38
CA LYS A 181 -19.81 -6.89 3.57
C LYS A 181 -19.74 -5.46 4.10
N ALA A 182 -19.38 -4.54 3.21
CA ALA A 182 -19.41 -3.11 3.50
C ALA A 182 -20.88 -2.65 3.67
N PRO A 183 -21.19 -1.80 4.67
CA PRO A 183 -22.52 -1.19 4.80
C PRO A 183 -22.92 -0.33 3.59
N SER A 184 -21.94 0.29 2.92
CA SER A 184 -22.09 1.01 1.65
C SER A 184 -20.73 1.08 0.95
N ASP A 185 -20.70 1.48 -0.32
CA ASP A 185 -19.46 1.60 -1.11
C ASP A 185 -18.42 2.52 -0.44
N THR A 186 -18.88 3.56 0.26
CA THR A 186 -18.01 4.49 1.02
C THR A 186 -17.33 3.86 2.24
N HIS A 187 -17.65 2.61 2.59
CA HIS A 187 -16.97 1.86 3.66
C HIS A 187 -15.92 0.89 3.12
N ILE A 188 -15.82 0.71 1.80
CA ILE A 188 -14.81 -0.13 1.14
C ILE A 188 -13.44 0.52 1.36
N THR A 189 -13.23 1.69 0.75
CA THR A 189 -12.06 2.55 0.97
C THR A 189 -12.39 3.60 2.02
N GLN A 190 -11.68 3.56 3.15
CA GLN A 190 -11.77 4.61 4.17
C GLN A 190 -10.64 5.61 4.00
N VAL A 191 -10.85 6.86 4.44
CA VAL A 191 -9.84 7.92 4.29
C VAL A 191 -9.61 8.62 5.63
N VAL A 192 -8.35 8.77 6.00
CA VAL A 192 -7.90 9.68 7.06
C VAL A 192 -6.97 10.73 6.48
N LYS A 193 -6.75 11.85 7.19
CA LYS A 193 -5.82 12.91 6.77
C LYS A 193 -4.69 13.07 7.76
N THR A 194 -3.51 13.40 7.25
CA THR A 194 -2.39 13.75 8.11
C THR A 194 -2.57 15.13 8.76
N ASP A 195 -2.15 15.24 10.02
CA ASP A 195 -2.06 16.51 10.74
C ASP A 195 -0.89 17.39 10.22
N GLU A 196 -0.72 18.58 10.80
CA GLU A 196 0.37 19.52 10.46
C GLU A 196 1.78 18.92 10.62
N ASN A 197 1.93 17.87 11.43
CA ASN A 197 3.19 17.17 11.69
C ASN A 197 3.33 15.89 10.87
N GLY A 198 2.44 15.69 9.89
CA GLY A 198 2.38 14.53 9.00
C GLY A 198 1.82 13.26 9.65
N ASN A 199 1.28 13.32 10.87
CA ASN A 199 0.78 12.12 11.55
C ASN A 199 -0.64 11.78 11.12
N PHE A 200 -0.95 10.50 11.02
CA PHE A 200 -2.32 9.99 10.94
C PHE A 200 -2.51 8.83 11.92
N SER A 201 -3.77 8.47 12.17
CA SER A 201 -4.10 7.30 12.97
C SER A 201 -5.39 6.64 12.51
N PHE A 202 -5.46 5.32 12.65
CA PHE A 202 -6.61 4.51 12.29
C PHE A 202 -6.73 3.31 13.22
N VAL A 203 -7.96 2.90 13.56
CA VAL A 203 -8.20 1.69 14.36
C VAL A 203 -8.51 0.53 13.42
N MET A 204 -7.62 -0.46 13.37
CA MET A 204 -7.81 -1.69 12.59
C MET A 204 -8.80 -2.59 13.32
N ASN A 205 -10.07 -2.49 13.00
CA ASN A 205 -11.16 -3.15 13.74
C ASN A 205 -11.31 -4.64 13.45
N HIS A 206 -10.59 -5.19 12.47
CA HIS A 206 -10.60 -6.62 12.13
C HIS A 206 -9.18 -7.18 12.08
N LYS A 207 -9.07 -8.48 12.36
CA LYS A 207 -7.84 -9.26 12.14
C LYS A 207 -7.58 -9.38 10.65
N GLY A 208 -6.30 -9.33 10.26
CA GLY A 208 -5.89 -9.44 8.86
C GLY A 208 -4.94 -8.31 8.45
N TRP A 209 -4.64 -8.27 7.15
CA TRP A 209 -3.78 -7.25 6.57
C TRP A 209 -4.56 -5.99 6.22
N TRP A 210 -3.96 -4.83 6.52
CA TRP A 210 -4.50 -3.52 6.23
C TRP A 210 -3.48 -2.72 5.41
N GLY A 211 -3.94 -2.16 4.30
CA GLY A 211 -3.15 -1.27 3.44
C GLY A 211 -3.41 0.18 3.79
N PHE A 212 -2.36 0.99 3.85
CA PHE A 212 -2.42 2.44 4.08
C PHE A 212 -1.67 3.16 2.97
N ALA A 213 -2.38 3.80 2.04
CA ALA A 213 -1.81 4.52 0.89
C ALA A 213 -1.93 6.04 1.10
N ALA A 214 -0.81 6.71 1.39
CA ALA A 214 -0.74 8.16 1.51
C ALA A 214 -0.52 8.79 0.12
N LEU A 215 -1.53 9.48 -0.40
CA LEU A 215 -1.60 9.95 -1.77
C LEU A 215 -0.96 11.33 -1.95
N ILE A 216 0.00 11.44 -2.86
CA ILE A 216 0.74 12.67 -3.17
C ILE A 216 0.84 12.81 -4.70
N GLU A 217 0.03 13.70 -5.26
CA GLU A 217 0.12 14.04 -6.68
C GLU A 217 1.36 14.91 -6.94
N GLU A 218 2.30 14.39 -7.72
CA GLU A 218 3.50 15.14 -8.11
C GLU A 218 4.06 14.62 -9.43
N GLY A 219 4.30 15.56 -10.35
CA GLY A 219 4.84 15.27 -11.67
C GLY A 219 3.78 14.86 -12.69
N GLU A 220 4.20 14.73 -13.94
CA GLU A 220 3.34 14.40 -15.06
C GLU A 220 4.04 13.40 -15.98
N LYS A 221 3.25 12.57 -16.68
CA LYS A 221 3.73 11.66 -17.71
C LYS A 221 2.90 11.79 -18.98
N GLU A 222 3.58 11.79 -20.13
CA GLU A 222 2.92 11.88 -21.42
C GLU A 222 2.39 10.50 -21.85
N TYR A 223 1.15 10.47 -22.33
CA TYR A 223 0.53 9.31 -22.96
C TYR A 223 -0.32 9.78 -24.14
N LYS A 224 -0.03 9.24 -25.34
CA LYS A 224 -0.74 9.60 -26.59
C LYS A 224 -0.83 11.11 -26.82
N GLY A 225 0.24 11.85 -26.55
CA GLY A 225 0.32 13.31 -26.78
C GLY A 225 -0.40 14.18 -25.75
N LYS A 226 -0.95 13.60 -24.67
CA LYS A 226 -1.51 14.33 -23.53
C LYS A 226 -0.70 14.02 -22.27
N LYS A 227 -0.49 15.04 -21.43
CA LYS A 227 0.11 14.88 -20.11
C LYS A 227 -0.96 14.51 -19.08
N TYR A 228 -0.63 13.58 -18.21
CA TYR A 228 -1.47 13.14 -17.11
C TYR A 228 -0.68 13.26 -15.79
N PRO A 229 -1.32 13.70 -14.70
CA PRO A 229 -0.68 13.76 -13.40
C PRO A 229 -0.29 12.36 -12.93
N ILE A 230 0.71 12.29 -12.05
CA ILE A 230 1.09 11.07 -11.37
C ILE A 230 0.65 11.17 -9.91
N GLU A 231 -0.32 10.36 -9.54
CA GLU A 231 -0.63 10.08 -8.15
C GLU A 231 0.42 9.11 -7.60
N ASN A 232 1.37 9.68 -6.86
CA ASN A 232 2.34 8.88 -6.13
C ASN A 232 1.74 8.47 -4.79
N GLY A 233 2.20 7.35 -4.26
CA GLY A 233 1.74 6.88 -2.95
C GLY A 233 2.90 6.37 -2.12
N ALA A 234 2.96 6.76 -0.85
CA ALA A 234 3.65 5.95 0.14
C ALA A 234 2.65 4.89 0.63
N LEU A 235 2.95 3.61 0.46
CA LEU A 235 2.05 2.54 0.86
C LEU A 235 2.73 1.66 1.92
N ILE A 236 2.02 1.29 2.97
CA ILE A 236 2.48 0.30 3.94
C ILE A 236 1.38 -0.72 4.24
N TRP A 237 1.78 -1.98 4.40
CA TRP A 237 0.89 -3.06 4.81
C TRP A 237 1.21 -3.51 6.23
N ILE A 238 0.18 -3.57 7.07
CA ILE A 238 0.26 -3.87 8.50
C ILE A 238 -0.70 -4.99 8.84
N LYS A 239 -0.29 -5.93 9.67
CA LYS A 239 -1.17 -7.02 10.13
C LYS A 239 -1.72 -6.73 11.52
N ALA A 240 -3.03 -6.88 11.65
CA ALA A 240 -3.73 -6.94 12.93
C ALA A 240 -4.00 -8.39 13.33
N TYR A 241 -3.67 -8.76 14.57
CA TYR A 241 -3.73 -10.12 15.13
C TYR A 241 -4.97 -10.38 16.01
#